data_AF-A0A7K1DZJ1-F1
#
_entry.id   AF-A0A7K1DZJ1-F1
#
_cell.length_a   1.000
_cell.length_b   1.000
_cell.length_c   1.000
_cell.angle_alpha   90.00
_cell.angle_beta   90.00
_cell.angle_gamma   90.00
#
_symmetry.space_group_name_H-M   'P 1'
#
loop_
_entity.id
_entity.type
_entity.pdbx_description
1 polymer ?
#
loop_
_entity_poly.entity_id
_entity_poly.type
_entity_poly.pdbx_seq_one_letter_code
_entity_poly.pdbx_strand_id
1 'polypeptide(L)'
;MMATHSAAASDVGLVRQSNQDSGFAGRFLMVVADGMGGHAGGDVASHVVIRQLLELDRPFDTAEKARKFLREELIKINSLLIGAVVERPELAGLGTTVSALLRVGDKAVIAHIGDSRVYLLRGGALEQVTDDHTYVQRLVDSGRITEEEALTHPRRSVLLRVLGDVDARPDIDTTILSIKPGDRWMLCSDGLAGVVRDDVILNVLVTTPNAGDAAEALVAASMRRGAPDNVTVVVMDDLKEPAVESVRLVGAAAQPISVSATTPAPRGKRKPARTLPVATSEIPVVGSTPPPKPNASDATRDAASESTRSVRARIVKWFGGPS
;
A
#
# COMPACT_ATOMS: atom_id res chain seq x y z
N MET A 1 25.81 -7.54 -15.90
CA MET A 1 24.92 -7.20 -14.77
C MET A 1 23.73 -6.49 -15.36
N MET A 2 22.51 -6.95 -15.08
CA MET A 2 21.32 -6.14 -15.39
C MET A 2 21.27 -4.98 -14.41
N ALA A 3 20.95 -3.79 -14.91
CA ALA A 3 20.89 -2.59 -14.09
C ALA A 3 19.45 -2.14 -13.98
N THR A 4 19.01 -1.93 -12.74
CA THR A 4 17.71 -1.33 -12.46
C THR A 4 17.89 0.18 -12.50
N HIS A 5 17.15 0.85 -13.36
CA HIS A 5 16.97 2.31 -13.25
C HIS A 5 15.60 2.56 -12.67
N SER A 6 15.54 3.22 -11.51
CA SER A 6 14.29 3.49 -10.82
C SER A 6 14.20 4.94 -10.43
N ALA A 7 12.98 5.48 -10.45
CA ALA A 7 12.70 6.84 -10.03
C ALA A 7 11.33 6.91 -9.37
N ALA A 8 11.15 7.89 -8.50
CA ALA A 8 9.92 8.15 -7.79
C ALA A 8 9.55 9.62 -7.85
N ALA A 9 8.26 9.91 -7.97
CA ALA A 9 7.69 11.25 -7.84
C ALA A 9 6.46 11.17 -6.93
N SER A 10 6.24 12.21 -6.12
CA SER A 10 5.06 12.31 -5.26
C SER A 10 4.66 13.78 -5.11
N ASP A 11 3.35 14.02 -5.06
CA ASP A 11 2.76 15.34 -4.84
C ASP A 11 1.59 15.23 -3.86
N VAL A 12 1.36 16.31 -3.10
CA VAL A 12 0.24 16.40 -2.15
C VAL A 12 -1.12 16.48 -2.85
N GLY A 13 -1.15 16.87 -4.12
CA GLY A 13 -2.39 17.13 -4.85
C GLY A 13 -2.94 18.52 -4.58
N LEU A 14 -4.12 18.83 -5.11
CA LEU A 14 -4.70 20.19 -5.04
C LEU A 14 -5.74 20.35 -3.93
N VAL A 15 -6.19 19.24 -3.32
CA VAL A 15 -7.28 19.23 -2.34
C VAL A 15 -6.80 18.88 -0.93
N ARG A 16 -5.80 18.00 -0.80
CA ARG A 16 -5.27 17.56 0.50
C ARG A 16 -4.33 18.62 1.10
N GLN A 17 -4.24 18.66 2.42
CA GLN A 17 -3.36 19.59 3.15
C GLN A 17 -1.98 19.00 3.46
N SER A 18 -1.89 17.68 3.51
CA SER A 18 -0.67 16.93 3.80
C SER A 18 -0.58 15.73 2.85
N ASN A 19 0.65 15.30 2.62
CA ASN A 19 0.93 14.11 1.83
C ASN A 19 1.00 12.90 2.78
N GLN A 20 0.03 12.00 2.66
CA GLN A 20 -0.06 10.76 3.41
C GLN A 20 0.45 9.56 2.61
N ASP A 21 0.77 9.75 1.32
CA ASP A 21 1.49 8.75 0.55
C ASP A 21 2.98 8.72 0.91
N SER A 22 3.59 7.56 0.72
CA SER A 22 5.03 7.41 0.71
C SER A 22 5.48 6.52 -0.45
N GLY A 23 6.61 6.87 -1.06
CA GLY A 23 7.18 6.11 -2.17
C GLY A 23 8.68 5.86 -2.00
N PHE A 24 9.14 4.73 -2.52
CA PHE A 24 10.54 4.36 -2.53
C PHE A 24 10.95 3.77 -3.89
N ALA A 25 11.98 4.35 -4.49
CA ALA A 25 12.69 3.81 -5.65
C ALA A 25 14.10 3.43 -5.22
N GLY A 26 14.30 2.15 -4.93
CA GLY A 26 15.59 1.57 -4.57
C GLY A 26 16.25 0.83 -5.74
N ARG A 27 17.33 0.12 -5.43
CA ARG A 27 18.11 -0.64 -6.42
C ARG A 27 17.44 -1.96 -6.80
N PHE A 28 16.86 -2.63 -5.81
CA PHE A 28 16.16 -3.89 -5.91
C PHE A 28 14.68 -3.73 -5.57
N LEU A 29 14.35 -2.80 -4.68
CA LEU A 29 13.01 -2.62 -4.14
C LEU A 29 12.34 -1.35 -4.66
N MET A 30 11.08 -1.47 -5.06
CA MET A 30 10.17 -0.37 -5.34
C MET A 30 8.94 -0.52 -4.47
N VAL A 31 8.48 0.58 -3.87
CA VAL A 31 7.28 0.55 -3.02
C VAL A 31 6.47 1.82 -3.18
N VAL A 32 5.15 1.68 -3.21
CA VAL A 32 4.19 2.75 -2.95
C VAL A 32 3.33 2.32 -1.77
N ALA A 33 3.09 3.25 -0.85
CA ALA A 33 2.20 3.07 0.29
C ALA A 33 1.31 4.31 0.42
N ASP A 34 0.01 4.14 0.29
CA ASP A 34 -0.99 5.19 0.49
C ASP A 34 -1.55 5.08 1.91
N GLY A 35 -1.25 6.11 2.71
CA GLY A 35 -1.59 6.19 4.12
C GLY A 35 -2.98 6.74 4.35
N MET A 36 -3.78 6.01 5.12
CA MET A 36 -5.11 6.42 5.55
C MET A 36 -5.20 6.58 7.07
N GLY A 37 -6.04 7.50 7.52
CA GLY A 37 -6.33 7.69 8.95
C GLY A 37 -6.24 9.15 9.36
N GLY A 38 -7.36 9.88 9.26
CA GLY A 38 -7.53 11.21 9.86
C GLY A 38 -6.38 12.21 9.61
N HIS A 39 -6.29 13.23 10.47
CA HIS A 39 -5.33 14.33 10.29
C HIS A 39 -3.87 13.96 10.66
N ALA A 40 -3.58 12.77 11.22
CA ALA A 40 -2.23 12.42 11.70
C ALA A 40 -1.87 10.92 11.65
N GLY A 41 -2.74 10.05 11.15
CA GLY A 41 -2.48 8.61 11.07
C GLY A 41 -1.83 8.22 9.74
N GLY A 42 -2.43 8.61 8.61
CA GLY A 42 -2.03 8.12 7.29
C GLY A 42 -0.55 8.32 6.96
N ASP A 43 -0.03 9.53 7.17
CA ASP A 43 1.37 9.88 6.94
C ASP A 43 2.33 9.06 7.82
N VAL A 44 1.95 8.80 9.08
CA VAL A 44 2.73 7.93 9.98
C VAL A 44 2.71 6.47 9.48
N ALA A 45 1.56 5.96 9.04
CA ALA A 45 1.43 4.58 8.57
C ALA A 45 2.31 4.30 7.36
N SER A 46 2.16 5.10 6.30
CA SER A 46 2.91 4.93 5.06
C SER A 46 4.41 5.15 5.28
N HIS A 47 4.78 6.13 6.12
CA HIS A 47 6.18 6.36 6.50
C HIS A 47 6.78 5.12 7.17
N VAL A 48 6.10 4.56 8.19
CA VAL A 48 6.61 3.39 8.93
C VAL A 48 6.79 2.20 8.00
N VAL A 49 5.82 1.92 7.11
CA VAL A 49 5.94 0.87 6.10
C VAL A 49 7.20 1.04 5.28
N ILE A 50 7.36 2.20 4.62
CA ILE A 50 8.47 2.42 3.71
C ILE A 50 9.81 2.26 4.44
N ARG A 51 9.94 2.85 5.64
CA ARG A 51 11.18 2.79 6.42
C ARG A 51 11.57 1.37 6.82
N GLN A 52 10.61 0.54 7.22
CA GLN A 52 10.88 -0.85 7.58
C GLN A 52 11.28 -1.68 6.34
N LEU A 53 10.64 -1.42 5.20
CA LEU A 53 10.94 -2.15 3.96
C LEU A 53 12.31 -1.79 3.35
N LEU A 54 12.93 -0.66 3.70
CA LEU A 54 14.26 -0.28 3.19
C LEU A 54 15.33 -1.35 3.42
N GLU A 55 15.22 -2.15 4.49
CA GLU A 55 16.16 -3.24 4.78
C GLU A 55 16.10 -4.39 3.75
N LEU A 56 15.05 -4.41 2.92
CA LEU A 56 14.87 -5.37 1.84
C LEU A 56 15.47 -4.88 0.51
N ASP A 57 16.00 -3.65 0.43
CA ASP A 57 16.68 -3.15 -0.78
C ASP A 57 18.10 -3.74 -0.92
N ARG A 58 18.17 -5.07 -1.04
CA ARG A 58 19.40 -5.85 -1.08
C ARG A 58 19.21 -7.10 -1.96
N PRO A 59 20.30 -7.72 -2.45
CA PRO A 59 20.17 -8.95 -3.21
C PRO A 59 19.64 -10.11 -2.35
N PHE A 60 18.87 -10.99 -2.98
CA PHE A 60 18.40 -12.26 -2.44
C PHE A 60 18.85 -13.42 -3.33
N ASP A 61 19.05 -14.59 -2.72
CA ASP A 61 19.51 -15.79 -3.44
C ASP A 61 18.44 -16.34 -4.41
N THR A 62 17.18 -16.32 -3.99
CA THR A 62 16.05 -16.84 -4.76
C THR A 62 14.81 -15.96 -4.61
N ALA A 63 13.99 -15.92 -5.66
CA ALA A 63 12.72 -15.18 -5.65
C ALA A 63 11.76 -15.70 -4.57
N GLU A 64 11.78 -16.99 -4.29
CA GLU A 64 10.96 -17.61 -3.22
C GLU A 64 11.37 -17.15 -1.83
N LYS A 65 12.68 -17.06 -1.56
CA LYS A 65 13.19 -16.53 -0.30
C LYS A 65 12.80 -15.07 -0.16
N ALA A 66 12.99 -14.25 -1.20
CA ALA A 66 12.56 -12.86 -1.22
C ALA A 66 11.05 -12.70 -0.97
N ARG A 67 10.20 -13.51 -1.62
CA ARG A 67 8.74 -13.52 -1.40
C ARG A 67 8.37 -13.78 0.04
N LYS A 68 8.98 -14.81 0.65
CA LYS A 68 8.77 -15.15 2.05
C LYS A 68 9.18 -13.98 2.97
N PHE A 69 10.38 -13.44 2.79
CA PHE A 69 10.88 -12.31 3.60
C PHE A 69 9.98 -11.07 3.46
N LEU A 70 9.58 -10.71 2.24
CA LEU A 70 8.70 -9.57 1.98
C LEU A 70 7.35 -9.74 2.68
N ARG A 71 6.72 -10.92 2.55
CA ARG A 71 5.45 -11.21 3.23
C ARG A 71 5.59 -11.17 4.76
N GLU A 72 6.62 -11.80 5.31
CA GLU A 72 6.86 -11.82 6.75
C GLU A 72 7.12 -10.42 7.30
N GLU A 73 7.83 -9.57 6.56
CA GLU A 73 8.10 -8.20 6.98
C GLU A 73 6.81 -7.36 7.00
N LEU A 74 5.95 -7.49 5.98
CA LEU A 74 4.65 -6.81 5.98
C LEU A 74 3.74 -7.25 7.14
N ILE A 75 3.77 -8.53 7.53
CA ILE A 75 3.02 -9.03 8.71
C ILE A 75 3.59 -8.42 10.02
N LYS A 76 4.92 -8.30 10.13
CA LYS A 76 5.54 -7.62 11.28
C LYS A 76 5.15 -6.15 11.33
N ILE A 77 5.22 -5.46 10.18
CA ILE A 77 4.83 -4.05 10.07
C ILE A 77 3.36 -3.87 10.47
N ASN A 78 2.46 -4.74 10.02
CA ASN A 78 1.06 -4.71 10.46
C ASN A 78 0.93 -4.78 11.99
N SER A 79 1.65 -5.70 12.61
CA SER A 79 1.67 -5.85 14.08
C SER A 79 2.22 -4.60 14.78
N LEU A 80 3.21 -3.92 14.18
CA LEU A 80 3.75 -2.67 14.68
C LEU A 80 2.73 -1.53 14.60
N LEU A 81 2.01 -1.41 13.47
CA LEU A 81 0.97 -0.39 13.30
C LEU A 81 -0.16 -0.58 14.31
N ILE A 82 -0.66 -1.81 14.48
CA ILE A 82 -1.68 -2.13 15.49
C ILE A 82 -1.19 -1.79 16.90
N GLY A 83 0.06 -2.15 17.21
CA GLY A 83 0.68 -1.83 18.51
C GLY A 83 0.80 -0.33 18.76
N ALA A 84 1.11 0.47 17.72
CA ALA A 84 1.21 1.92 17.82
C ALA A 84 -0.13 2.57 18.18
N VAL A 85 -1.25 2.06 17.67
CA VAL A 85 -2.61 2.54 18.03
C VAL A 85 -2.94 2.27 19.50
N VAL A 86 -2.48 1.15 20.06
CA VAL A 86 -2.66 0.82 21.48
C VAL A 86 -1.89 1.78 22.38
N GLU A 87 -0.67 2.18 21.98
CA GLU A 87 0.16 3.11 22.75
C GLU A 87 -0.27 4.57 22.56
N ARG A 88 -0.81 4.91 21.40
CA ARG A 88 -1.27 6.25 21.02
C ARG A 88 -2.68 6.19 20.43
N PRO A 89 -3.73 6.28 21.27
CA PRO A 89 -5.11 6.25 20.81
C PRO A 89 -5.47 7.36 19.80
N GLU A 90 -4.70 8.45 19.74
CA GLU A 90 -4.82 9.51 18.73
C GLU A 90 -4.52 9.02 17.29
N LEU A 91 -3.85 7.87 17.15
CA LEU A 91 -3.63 7.19 15.87
C LEU A 91 -4.77 6.22 15.51
N ALA A 92 -5.93 6.29 16.19
CA ALA A 92 -7.06 5.44 15.86
C ALA A 92 -7.46 5.58 14.37
N GLY A 93 -7.59 4.44 13.69
CA GLY A 93 -7.84 4.38 12.25
C GLY A 93 -6.59 4.51 11.38
N LEU A 94 -5.39 4.38 11.97
CA LEU A 94 -4.12 4.23 11.27
C LEU A 94 -4.17 3.04 10.31
N GLY A 95 -3.96 3.30 9.03
CA GLY A 95 -3.78 2.23 8.06
C GLY A 95 -3.02 2.70 6.83
N THR A 96 -2.58 1.75 6.02
CA THR A 96 -1.94 2.07 4.75
C THR A 96 -2.09 0.92 3.78
N THR A 97 -2.23 1.26 2.51
CA THR A 97 -2.01 0.31 1.42
C THR A 97 -0.52 0.06 1.25
N VAL A 98 -0.16 -1.04 0.59
CA VAL A 98 1.21 -1.30 0.14
C VAL A 98 1.18 -2.02 -1.19
N SER A 99 1.90 -1.47 -2.17
CA SER A 99 2.29 -2.17 -3.39
C SER A 99 3.80 -2.16 -3.48
N ALA A 100 4.41 -3.35 -3.45
CA ALA A 100 5.86 -3.53 -3.45
C ALA A 100 6.30 -4.47 -4.57
N LEU A 101 7.42 -4.13 -5.20
CA LEU A 101 8.11 -4.95 -6.18
C LEU A 101 9.58 -5.09 -5.76
N LEU A 102 10.02 -6.33 -5.55
CA LEU A 102 11.40 -6.67 -5.23
C LEU A 102 12.02 -7.49 -6.37
N ARG A 103 13.08 -6.98 -6.97
CA ARG A 103 13.81 -7.62 -8.06
C ARG A 103 14.81 -8.65 -7.53
N VAL A 104 14.73 -9.87 -8.06
CA VAL A 104 15.70 -10.95 -7.81
C VAL A 104 16.13 -11.54 -9.16
N GLY A 105 17.29 -11.11 -9.66
CA GLY A 105 17.77 -11.52 -10.98
C GLY A 105 16.80 -11.09 -12.09
N ASP A 106 16.24 -12.07 -12.79
CA ASP A 106 15.22 -11.94 -13.84
C ASP A 106 13.78 -12.11 -13.30
N LYS A 107 13.57 -12.01 -11.99
CA LYS A 107 12.25 -12.12 -11.35
C LYS A 107 11.84 -10.84 -10.66
N ALA A 108 10.57 -10.49 -10.80
CA ALA A 108 9.87 -9.50 -9.99
C ALA A 108 9.02 -10.24 -8.95
N VAL A 109 9.33 -10.03 -7.67
CA VAL A 109 8.55 -10.52 -6.55
C VAL A 109 7.63 -9.39 -6.09
N ILE A 110 6.32 -9.59 -6.20
CA ILE A 110 5.34 -8.56 -5.90
C ILE A 110 4.61 -8.93 -4.61
N ALA A 111 4.38 -7.95 -3.75
CA ALA A 111 3.47 -8.05 -2.62
C ALA A 111 2.50 -6.86 -2.63
N HIS A 112 1.22 -7.13 -2.44
CA HIS A 112 0.16 -6.14 -2.59
C HIS A 112 -0.92 -6.26 -1.52
N ILE A 113 -1.34 -5.12 -0.98
CA ILE A 113 -2.53 -4.96 -0.16
C ILE A 113 -3.09 -3.54 -0.30
N GLY A 114 -4.32 -3.41 -0.81
CA GLY A 114 -5.04 -2.13 -0.90
C GLY A 114 -5.47 -1.88 -2.33
N ASP A 115 -5.47 -0.63 -2.77
CA ASP A 115 -5.86 -0.22 -4.13
C ASP A 115 -4.78 0.61 -4.85
N SER A 116 -3.59 0.74 -4.25
CA SER A 116 -2.39 1.11 -5.00
C SER A 116 -2.06 0.01 -6.00
N ARG A 117 -1.59 0.36 -7.20
CA ARG A 117 -1.47 -0.61 -8.30
C ARG A 117 -0.04 -0.85 -8.73
N VAL A 118 0.21 -2.04 -9.26
CA VAL A 118 1.43 -2.38 -10.00
C VAL A 118 1.06 -2.67 -11.45
N TYR A 119 1.76 -2.04 -12.38
CA TYR A 119 1.60 -2.22 -13.81
C TYR A 119 2.90 -2.71 -14.46
N LEU A 120 2.75 -3.50 -15.51
CA LEU A 120 3.81 -3.95 -16.40
C LEU A 120 3.54 -3.41 -17.82
N LEU A 121 4.48 -2.62 -18.33
CA LEU A 121 4.56 -2.29 -19.75
C LEU A 121 5.51 -3.27 -20.44
N ARG A 122 4.97 -4.09 -21.33
CA ARG A 122 5.74 -5.05 -22.13
C ARG A 122 5.24 -5.06 -23.56
N GLY A 123 6.16 -4.91 -24.51
CA GLY A 123 5.83 -4.99 -25.94
C GLY A 123 4.80 -3.94 -26.39
N GLY A 124 4.75 -2.78 -25.71
CA GLY A 124 3.79 -1.72 -25.99
C GLY A 124 2.40 -1.91 -25.39
N ALA A 125 2.16 -2.98 -24.62
CA ALA A 125 0.93 -3.18 -23.87
C ALA A 125 1.14 -2.91 -22.38
N LEU A 126 0.23 -2.14 -21.77
CA LEU A 126 0.19 -1.90 -20.34
C LEU A 126 -0.80 -2.88 -19.70
N GLU A 127 -0.33 -3.64 -18.71
CA GLU A 127 -1.13 -4.62 -17.98
C GLU A 127 -1.09 -4.28 -16.49
N GLN A 128 -2.25 -4.22 -15.85
CA GLN A 128 -2.36 -4.15 -14.39
C GLN A 128 -2.08 -5.55 -13.81
N VAL A 129 -1.14 -5.64 -12.89
CA VAL A 129 -0.65 -6.92 -12.32
C VAL A 129 -1.33 -7.26 -10.98
N THR A 130 -1.83 -6.25 -10.27
CA THR A 130 -2.47 -6.38 -8.96
C THR A 130 -3.96 -6.16 -9.07
N ASP A 131 -4.78 -6.91 -8.34
CA ASP A 131 -6.22 -6.65 -8.23
C ASP A 131 -6.50 -5.74 -7.02
N ASP A 132 -7.32 -4.72 -7.22
CA ASP A 132 -7.65 -3.77 -6.15
C ASP A 132 -8.45 -4.46 -5.03
N HIS A 133 -8.02 -4.33 -3.78
CA HIS A 133 -8.76 -4.82 -2.62
C HIS A 133 -9.90 -3.85 -2.20
N THR A 134 -10.72 -3.42 -3.15
CA THR A 134 -11.84 -2.50 -2.94
C THR A 134 -13.19 -3.22 -2.95
N TYR A 135 -14.20 -2.57 -2.36
CA TYR A 135 -15.57 -3.06 -2.39
C TYR A 135 -16.10 -3.19 -3.82
N VAL A 136 -15.77 -2.23 -4.69
CA VAL A 136 -16.23 -2.24 -6.08
C VAL A 136 -15.56 -3.32 -6.89
N GLN A 137 -14.26 -3.61 -6.67
CA GLN A 137 -13.59 -4.74 -7.33
C GLN A 137 -14.29 -6.06 -6.98
N ARG A 138 -14.62 -6.30 -5.70
CA ARG A 138 -15.40 -7.49 -5.31
C ARG A 138 -16.77 -7.57 -6.01
N LEU A 139 -17.42 -6.43 -6.30
CA LEU A 139 -18.67 -6.43 -7.05
C LEU A 139 -18.45 -6.79 -8.52
N VAL A 140 -17.36 -6.30 -9.14
CA VAL A 140 -16.95 -6.66 -10.50
C VAL A 140 -16.64 -8.16 -10.57
N ASP A 141 -15.82 -8.68 -9.68
CA ASP A 141 -15.41 -10.10 -9.65
C ASP A 141 -16.60 -11.05 -9.47
N SER A 142 -17.65 -10.59 -8.76
CA SER A 142 -18.89 -11.35 -8.57
C SER A 142 -19.95 -11.12 -9.66
N GLY A 143 -19.61 -10.36 -10.71
CA GLY A 143 -20.50 -10.06 -11.84
C GLY A 143 -21.68 -9.17 -11.50
N ARG A 144 -21.63 -8.43 -10.37
CA ARG A 144 -22.72 -7.57 -9.89
C ARG A 144 -22.73 -6.20 -10.55
N ILE A 145 -21.57 -5.71 -10.97
CA ILE A 145 -21.39 -4.47 -11.73
C ILE A 145 -20.30 -4.69 -12.78
N THR A 146 -20.28 -3.84 -13.79
CA THR A 146 -19.22 -3.75 -14.80
C THR A 146 -18.03 -2.92 -14.30
N GLU A 147 -16.87 -3.04 -14.95
CA GLU A 147 -15.70 -2.18 -14.69
C GLU A 147 -16.03 -0.69 -14.89
N GLU A 148 -16.84 -0.36 -15.90
CA GLU A 148 -17.26 1.02 -16.17
C GLU A 148 -18.13 1.59 -15.04
N GLU A 149 -19.04 0.78 -14.49
CA GLU A 149 -19.87 1.16 -13.35
C GLU A 149 -19.03 1.33 -12.08
N ALA A 150 -18.00 0.50 -11.87
CA ALA A 150 -17.11 0.60 -10.71
C ALA A 150 -16.41 1.98 -10.61
N LEU A 151 -16.01 2.55 -11.74
CA LEU A 151 -15.33 3.86 -11.80
C LEU A 151 -16.18 5.02 -11.26
N THR A 152 -17.49 4.95 -11.42
CA THR A 152 -18.43 6.02 -11.00
C THR A 152 -19.19 5.67 -9.71
N HIS A 153 -18.94 4.48 -9.15
CA HIS A 153 -19.68 3.99 -8.01
C HIS A 153 -19.44 4.86 -6.75
N PRO A 154 -20.49 5.18 -5.95
CA PRO A 154 -20.35 6.02 -4.76
C PRO A 154 -19.41 5.47 -3.68
N ARG A 155 -19.16 4.15 -3.69
CA ARG A 155 -18.29 3.45 -2.74
C ARG A 155 -16.99 2.93 -3.39
N ARG A 156 -16.52 3.55 -4.48
CA ARG A 156 -15.30 3.11 -5.18
C ARG A 156 -14.05 3.12 -4.28
N SER A 157 -13.93 4.10 -3.40
CA SER A 157 -12.79 4.24 -2.47
C SER A 157 -12.95 3.44 -1.17
N VAL A 158 -13.91 2.51 -1.08
CA VAL A 158 -14.08 1.68 0.13
C VAL A 158 -13.13 0.50 0.04
N LEU A 159 -12.03 0.59 0.79
CA LEU A 159 -11.03 -0.48 0.95
C LEU A 159 -11.56 -1.63 1.81
N LEU A 160 -11.22 -2.86 1.42
CA LEU A 160 -11.54 -4.10 2.14
C LEU A 160 -10.32 -4.70 2.86
N ARG A 161 -9.10 -4.35 2.43
CA ARG A 161 -7.85 -4.86 3.03
C ARG A 161 -6.80 -3.75 3.05
N VAL A 162 -6.22 -3.49 4.22
CA VAL A 162 -5.10 -2.57 4.44
C VAL A 162 -4.22 -3.08 5.58
N LEU A 163 -2.99 -2.58 5.68
CA LEU A 163 -2.18 -2.79 6.88
C LEU A 163 -2.57 -1.81 7.98
N GLY A 164 -2.46 -2.21 9.24
CA GLY A 164 -2.77 -1.39 10.42
C GLY A 164 -4.23 -1.50 10.90
N ASP A 165 -5.08 -2.20 10.15
CA ASP A 165 -6.44 -2.53 10.60
C ASP A 165 -6.42 -3.57 11.75
N VAL A 166 -7.59 -3.88 12.32
CA VAL A 166 -7.74 -4.76 13.50
C VAL A 166 -7.28 -6.20 13.31
N ASP A 167 -7.08 -6.65 12.06
CA ASP A 167 -6.61 -8.00 11.78
C ASP A 167 -5.09 -8.11 11.93
N ALA A 168 -4.64 -8.97 12.86
CA ALA A 168 -3.23 -9.23 13.08
C ALA A 168 -2.53 -9.96 11.91
N ARG A 169 -3.29 -10.63 11.03
CA ARG A 169 -2.76 -11.38 9.88
C ARG A 169 -3.48 -10.99 8.59
N PRO A 170 -3.16 -9.82 8.04
CA PRO A 170 -3.77 -9.36 6.80
C PRO A 170 -3.49 -10.32 5.65
N ASP A 171 -4.47 -10.50 4.78
CA ASP A 171 -4.32 -11.29 3.57
C ASP A 171 -3.58 -10.46 2.51
N ILE A 172 -2.28 -10.73 2.41
CA ILE A 172 -1.36 -10.06 1.48
C ILE A 172 -1.21 -10.92 0.24
N ASP A 173 -1.50 -10.34 -0.91
CA ASP A 173 -1.35 -11.02 -2.18
C ASP A 173 0.13 -11.00 -2.58
N THR A 174 0.66 -12.14 -3.05
CA THR A 174 2.05 -12.23 -3.50
C THR A 174 2.17 -13.02 -4.78
N THR A 175 2.92 -12.49 -5.75
CA THR A 175 3.17 -13.16 -7.03
C THR A 175 4.64 -13.03 -7.45
N ILE A 176 5.10 -13.94 -8.32
CA ILE A 176 6.44 -13.91 -8.91
C ILE A 176 6.30 -13.94 -10.42
N LEU A 177 6.80 -12.90 -11.08
CA LEU A 177 6.77 -12.76 -12.53
C LEU A 177 8.20 -12.71 -13.09
N SER A 178 8.37 -13.14 -14.35
CA SER A 178 9.63 -12.95 -15.07
C SER A 178 9.76 -11.51 -15.55
N ILE A 179 10.93 -10.92 -15.35
CA ILE A 179 11.40 -9.69 -15.98
C ILE A 179 12.12 -10.07 -17.27
N LYS A 180 11.77 -9.39 -18.35
CA LYS A 180 12.39 -9.50 -19.67
C LYS A 180 13.06 -8.17 -20.03
N PRO A 181 14.15 -8.20 -20.81
CA PRO A 181 14.80 -6.99 -21.29
C PRO A 181 13.82 -6.03 -21.97
N GLY A 182 13.83 -4.76 -21.54
CA GLY A 182 12.93 -3.72 -22.04
C GLY A 182 11.57 -3.66 -21.36
N ASP A 183 11.30 -4.52 -20.36
CA ASP A 183 10.15 -4.32 -19.49
C ASP A 183 10.29 -3.01 -18.70
N ARG A 184 9.14 -2.37 -18.51
CA ARG A 184 9.01 -1.22 -17.62
C ARG A 184 7.90 -1.51 -16.61
N TRP A 185 8.22 -1.32 -15.34
CA TRP A 185 7.28 -1.48 -14.23
C TRP A 185 6.89 -0.11 -13.69
N MET A 186 5.63 0.03 -13.32
CA MET A 186 5.12 1.24 -12.65
C MET A 186 4.31 0.83 -11.42
N LEU A 187 4.56 1.49 -10.30
CA LEU A 187 3.72 1.41 -9.12
C LEU A 187 3.10 2.78 -8.89
N CYS A 188 1.84 2.84 -8.49
CA CYS A 188 1.17 4.12 -8.21
C CYS A 188 0.11 4.01 -7.12
N SER A 189 -0.14 5.12 -6.42
CA SER A 189 -1.30 5.28 -5.54
C SER A 189 -2.57 5.51 -6.35
N ASP A 190 -3.72 5.47 -5.67
CA ASP A 190 -5.03 5.70 -6.29
C ASP A 190 -5.18 7.15 -6.81
N GLY A 191 -4.40 8.10 -6.29
CA GLY A 191 -4.35 9.47 -6.80
C GLY A 191 -3.83 9.60 -8.23
N LEU A 192 -3.18 8.56 -8.77
CA LEU A 192 -2.97 8.44 -10.22
C LEU A 192 -4.12 7.65 -10.87
N ALA A 193 -4.29 6.39 -10.49
CA ALA A 193 -5.17 5.44 -11.20
C ALA A 193 -6.66 5.81 -11.12
N GLY A 194 -7.06 6.54 -10.09
CA GLY A 194 -8.43 7.00 -9.87
C GLY A 194 -8.83 8.21 -10.74
N VAL A 195 -7.87 8.90 -11.37
CA VAL A 195 -8.16 10.10 -12.20
C VAL A 195 -7.51 10.08 -13.58
N VAL A 196 -6.41 9.37 -13.76
CA VAL A 196 -5.72 9.22 -15.04
C VAL A 196 -6.07 7.85 -15.63
N ARG A 197 -6.64 7.84 -16.82
CA ARG A 197 -7.00 6.62 -17.54
C ARG A 197 -5.75 5.87 -18.03
N ASP A 198 -5.86 4.55 -18.11
CA ASP A 198 -4.79 3.65 -18.53
C ASP A 198 -4.22 3.96 -19.93
N ASP A 199 -5.04 4.44 -20.88
CA ASP A 199 -4.56 4.84 -22.21
C ASP A 199 -3.60 6.04 -22.16
N VAL A 200 -3.84 6.97 -21.22
CA VAL A 200 -2.93 8.10 -20.97
C VAL A 200 -1.67 7.63 -20.26
N ILE A 201 -1.80 6.74 -19.27
CA ILE A 201 -0.66 6.16 -18.56
C ILE A 201 0.25 5.43 -19.55
N LEU A 202 -0.32 4.56 -20.39
CA LEU A 202 0.39 3.84 -21.44
C LEU A 202 1.13 4.81 -22.36
N ASN A 203 0.44 5.85 -22.87
CA ASN A 203 1.07 6.82 -23.76
C ASN A 203 2.29 7.49 -23.10
N VAL A 204 2.17 7.96 -21.86
CA VAL A 204 3.30 8.58 -21.14
C VAL A 204 4.45 7.60 -20.95
N LEU A 205 4.18 6.36 -20.52
CA LEU A 205 5.22 5.36 -20.31
C LEU A 205 5.92 4.95 -21.61
N VAL A 206 5.23 4.99 -22.76
CA VAL A 206 5.82 4.70 -24.07
C VAL A 206 6.62 5.88 -24.63
N THR A 207 6.12 7.11 -24.50
CA THR A 207 6.72 8.28 -25.14
C THR A 207 7.84 8.94 -24.32
N THR A 208 7.99 8.57 -23.04
CA THR A 208 8.95 9.19 -22.12
C THR A 208 9.99 8.16 -21.66
N PRO A 209 11.13 8.02 -22.34
CA PRO A 209 12.09 6.93 -22.08
C PRO A 209 12.79 7.01 -20.72
N ASN A 210 12.90 8.18 -20.09
CA ASN A 210 13.52 8.31 -18.77
C ASN A 210 12.50 8.02 -17.66
N ALA A 211 12.82 7.12 -16.71
CA ALA A 211 11.92 6.76 -15.61
C ALA A 211 11.53 7.97 -14.72
N GLY A 212 12.46 8.89 -14.46
CA GLY A 212 12.23 10.09 -13.67
C GLY A 212 11.26 11.02 -14.36
N ASP A 213 11.53 11.35 -15.62
CA ASP A 213 10.64 12.19 -16.43
C ASP A 213 9.26 11.56 -16.59
N ALA A 214 9.18 10.22 -16.72
CA ALA A 214 7.92 9.51 -16.81
C ALA A 214 7.13 9.60 -15.50
N ALA A 215 7.77 9.38 -14.34
CA ALA A 215 7.12 9.50 -13.04
C ALA A 215 6.59 10.94 -12.81
N GLU A 216 7.40 11.95 -13.13
CA GLU A 216 7.01 13.36 -13.01
C GLU A 216 5.88 13.74 -13.99
N ALA A 217 5.92 13.24 -15.23
CA ALA A 217 4.88 13.46 -16.22
C ALA A 217 3.54 12.84 -15.83
N LEU A 218 3.56 11.67 -15.18
CA LEU A 218 2.37 10.98 -14.66
C LEU A 218 1.77 11.72 -13.48
N VAL A 219 2.59 12.15 -12.51
CA VAL A 219 2.14 13.04 -11.43
C VAL A 219 1.51 14.30 -12.01
N ALA A 220 2.18 14.97 -12.94
CA ALA A 220 1.65 16.16 -13.61
C ALA A 220 0.34 15.88 -14.38
N ALA A 221 0.14 14.67 -14.92
CA ALA A 221 -1.11 14.27 -15.56
C ALA A 221 -2.27 14.18 -14.57
N SER A 222 -2.03 13.67 -13.35
CA SER A 222 -3.02 13.71 -12.26
C SER A 222 -3.32 15.15 -11.84
N MET A 223 -2.29 15.98 -11.66
CA MET A 223 -2.43 17.40 -11.29
C MET A 223 -3.30 18.17 -12.30
N ARG A 224 -3.11 17.96 -13.61
CA ARG A 224 -3.94 18.58 -14.66
C ARG A 224 -5.41 18.16 -14.62
N ARG A 225 -5.73 17.04 -13.95
CA ARG A 225 -7.10 16.54 -13.76
C ARG A 225 -7.68 16.89 -12.39
N GLY A 226 -7.01 17.79 -11.66
CA GLY A 226 -7.48 18.33 -10.40
C GLY A 226 -6.91 17.65 -9.16
N ALA A 227 -6.19 16.52 -9.29
CA ALA A 227 -5.55 15.77 -8.20
C ALA A 227 -6.30 15.87 -6.85
N PRO A 228 -7.47 15.21 -6.73
CA PRO A 228 -8.28 15.26 -5.51
C PRO A 228 -7.62 14.55 -4.32
N ASP A 229 -6.58 13.76 -4.58
CA ASP A 229 -5.81 13.04 -3.57
C ASP A 229 -4.30 13.25 -3.72
N ASN A 230 -3.54 12.75 -2.75
CA ASN A 230 -2.10 12.57 -2.87
C ASN A 230 -1.80 11.65 -4.06
N VAL A 231 -0.73 11.94 -4.78
CA VAL A 231 -0.34 11.14 -5.95
C VAL A 231 1.10 10.74 -5.85
N THR A 232 1.37 9.45 -5.95
CA THR A 232 2.72 8.89 -5.88
C THR A 232 2.92 7.87 -6.99
N VAL A 233 4.06 7.97 -7.67
CA VAL A 233 4.42 7.11 -8.80
C VAL A 233 5.87 6.68 -8.65
N VAL A 234 6.12 5.38 -8.81
CA VAL A 234 7.45 4.78 -8.90
C VAL A 234 7.57 4.06 -10.22
N VAL A 235 8.62 4.35 -11.00
CA VAL A 235 8.90 3.69 -12.28
C VAL A 235 10.22 2.93 -12.17
N MET A 236 10.27 1.72 -12.71
CA MET A 236 11.47 0.91 -12.81
C MET A 236 11.65 0.37 -14.23
N ASP A 237 12.83 0.63 -14.79
CA ASP A 237 13.24 0.14 -16.10
C ASP A 237 14.21 -1.04 -15.98
N ASP A 238 13.97 -2.09 -16.76
CA ASP A 238 14.96 -3.14 -16.99
C ASP A 238 15.88 -2.76 -18.16
N LEU A 239 16.96 -2.03 -17.85
CA LEU A 239 17.94 -1.59 -18.83
C LEU A 239 19.17 -2.52 -18.87
N LYS A 240 19.75 -2.64 -20.07
CA LYS A 240 20.99 -3.41 -20.30
C LYS A 240 22.24 -2.70 -19.80
N GLU A 241 22.21 -1.38 -19.62
CA GLU A 241 23.37 -0.57 -19.26
C GLU A 241 23.31 -0.08 -17.80
N PRO A 242 24.44 -0.10 -17.07
CA PRO A 242 24.52 0.41 -15.70
C PRO A 242 24.24 1.91 -15.65
N ALA A 243 23.08 2.29 -15.12
CA ALA A 243 22.74 3.66 -14.81
C ALA A 243 23.27 4.08 -13.42
N VAL A 244 23.45 5.38 -13.23
CA VAL A 244 23.82 5.97 -11.93
C VAL A 244 22.73 5.65 -10.92
N GLU A 245 23.11 4.99 -9.82
CA GLU A 245 22.21 4.57 -8.76
C GLU A 245 21.68 5.82 -8.03
N SER A 246 20.40 6.14 -8.18
CA SER A 246 19.73 7.15 -7.36
C SER A 246 18.59 6.52 -6.57
N VAL A 247 18.90 6.07 -5.36
CA VAL A 247 17.87 5.69 -4.38
C VAL A 247 17.07 6.95 -4.03
N ARG A 248 15.74 6.91 -4.17
CA ARG A 248 14.85 8.05 -3.92
C ARG A 248 13.71 7.69 -2.98
N LEU A 249 13.56 8.48 -1.91
CA LEU A 249 12.38 8.49 -1.05
C LEU A 249 11.53 9.71 -1.41
N VAL A 250 10.21 9.53 -1.47
CA VAL A 250 9.23 10.60 -1.75
C VAL A 250 8.03 10.49 -0.82
N GLY A 251 7.21 11.55 -0.76
CA GLY A 251 6.04 11.62 0.11
C GLY A 251 6.39 11.78 1.59
N ALA A 252 5.54 11.28 2.49
CA ALA A 252 5.72 11.37 3.94
C ALA A 252 7.02 10.71 4.43
N ALA A 253 7.46 9.63 3.78
CA ALA A 253 8.73 8.96 4.10
C ALA A 253 9.98 9.81 3.84
N ALA A 254 9.89 10.84 2.97
CA ALA A 254 11.01 11.73 2.69
C ALA A 254 11.25 12.78 3.80
N GLN A 255 10.25 13.05 4.63
CA GLN A 255 10.32 13.99 5.75
C GLN A 255 10.57 13.26 7.08
N PRO A 256 11.15 13.92 8.10
CA PRO A 256 11.15 13.38 9.46
C PRO A 256 9.71 13.19 9.96
N ILE A 257 9.45 12.14 10.75
CA ILE A 257 8.14 11.98 11.40
C ILE A 257 7.93 13.15 12.35
N SER A 258 6.92 13.98 12.08
CA SER A 258 6.49 15.04 12.99
C SER A 258 5.08 14.73 13.50
N VAL A 259 4.97 14.24 14.72
CA VAL A 259 3.68 14.12 15.40
C VAL A 259 3.34 15.49 15.99
N SER A 260 2.68 16.35 15.22
CA SER A 260 2.20 17.63 15.75
C SER A 260 1.05 17.38 16.73
N ALA A 261 1.33 17.51 18.03
CA ALA A 261 0.32 17.45 19.10
C ALA A 261 -0.56 18.71 19.19
N THR A 262 -0.63 19.53 18.13
CA THR A 262 -1.32 20.82 18.17
C THR A 262 -2.61 20.76 17.37
N THR A 263 -3.65 20.16 17.95
CA THR A 263 -5.03 20.38 17.50
C THR A 263 -5.69 21.39 18.45
N PRO A 264 -6.17 22.56 17.98
CA PRO A 264 -7.05 23.39 18.77
C PRO A 264 -8.36 22.62 19.01
N ALA A 265 -8.78 22.53 20.27
CA ALA A 265 -10.00 21.83 20.65
C ALA A 265 -11.20 22.27 19.76
N PRO A 266 -12.01 21.34 19.23
CA PRO A 266 -13.17 21.71 18.43
C PRO A 266 -14.19 22.42 19.33
N ARG A 267 -14.35 23.73 19.15
CA ARG A 267 -15.52 24.47 19.67
C ARG A 267 -16.74 24.07 18.86
N GLY A 268 -17.44 23.04 19.31
CA GLY A 268 -18.74 22.67 18.79
C GLY A 268 -19.25 21.37 19.41
N LYS A 269 -20.40 21.43 20.08
CA LYS A 269 -21.09 20.24 20.59
C LYS A 269 -21.56 19.39 19.39
N ARG A 270 -20.75 18.43 18.94
CA ARG A 270 -21.20 17.40 18.00
C ARG A 270 -21.89 16.28 18.77
N LYS A 271 -23.16 16.04 18.45
CA LYS A 271 -23.89 14.81 18.82
C LYS A 271 -23.15 13.61 18.22
N PRO A 272 -23.12 12.45 18.89
CA PRO A 272 -22.39 11.29 18.39
C PRO A 272 -22.94 10.88 17.03
N ALA A 273 -22.06 10.83 16.02
CA ALA A 273 -22.40 10.25 14.73
C ALA A 273 -22.65 8.76 14.95
N ARG A 274 -23.79 8.27 14.45
CA ARG A 274 -24.17 6.86 14.41
C ARG A 274 -22.99 6.03 13.89
N THR A 275 -22.49 5.15 14.75
CA THR A 275 -21.78 3.93 14.36
C THR A 275 -22.53 3.27 13.22
N LEU A 276 -21.89 3.11 12.06
CA LEU A 276 -22.40 2.24 11.01
C LEU A 276 -22.19 0.80 11.49
N PRO A 277 -23.24 -0.02 11.65
CA PRO A 277 -23.06 -1.45 11.82
C PRO A 277 -22.94 -2.04 10.42
N VAL A 278 -21.74 -2.45 10.02
CA VAL A 278 -21.65 -3.53 9.04
C VAL A 278 -21.28 -4.76 9.83
N ALA A 279 -22.31 -5.38 10.42
CA ALA A 279 -22.20 -6.76 10.88
C ALA A 279 -22.05 -7.63 9.62
N THR A 280 -20.97 -8.39 9.55
CA THR A 280 -20.64 -9.35 8.48
C THR A 280 -21.56 -10.58 8.45
N SER A 281 -22.81 -10.47 8.93
CA SER A 281 -23.74 -11.59 9.12
C SER A 281 -25.02 -11.55 8.28
N GLU A 282 -25.16 -10.65 7.30
CA GLU A 282 -26.32 -10.64 6.40
C GLU A 282 -25.91 -10.93 4.95
N ILE A 283 -25.51 -12.18 4.72
CA ILE A 283 -25.56 -12.81 3.39
C ILE A 283 -26.74 -13.80 3.44
N PRO A 284 -27.78 -13.67 2.61
CA PRO A 284 -28.82 -14.69 2.54
C PRO A 284 -28.23 -15.96 1.90
N VAL A 285 -28.05 -17.00 2.71
CA VAL A 285 -27.81 -18.36 2.21
C VAL A 285 -29.17 -18.98 1.90
N VAL A 286 -29.49 -19.13 0.62
CA VAL A 286 -30.64 -19.94 0.17
C VAL A 286 -30.15 -21.37 -0.06
N GLY A 287 -30.72 -22.31 0.69
CA GLY A 287 -30.75 -23.74 0.34
C GLY A 287 -29.73 -24.65 1.04
N SER A 288 -30.07 -25.16 2.22
CA SER A 288 -29.98 -26.59 2.58
C SER A 288 -30.32 -26.81 4.07
N THR A 289 -31.17 -27.80 4.34
CA THR A 289 -31.61 -28.25 5.67
C THR A 289 -30.44 -28.79 6.51
N PRO A 290 -30.37 -28.50 7.83
CA PRO A 290 -29.29 -28.98 8.69
C PRO A 290 -29.58 -30.38 9.28
N PRO A 291 -28.58 -31.27 9.40
CA PRO A 291 -28.68 -32.46 10.26
C PRO A 291 -28.32 -32.13 11.73
N PRO A 292 -28.70 -32.98 12.71
CA PRO A 292 -28.64 -32.65 14.12
C PRO A 292 -27.23 -32.78 14.74
N LYS A 293 -26.97 -31.96 15.76
CA LYS A 293 -25.72 -31.91 16.55
C LYS A 293 -25.56 -33.12 17.48
N PRO A 294 -24.32 -33.54 17.77
CA PRO A 294 -23.97 -34.16 19.05
C PRO A 294 -23.07 -33.30 19.94
N ASN A 295 -23.09 -33.68 21.22
CA ASN A 295 -22.66 -32.98 22.43
C ASN A 295 -21.15 -32.74 22.61
N ALA A 296 -20.88 -31.85 23.57
CA ALA A 296 -19.58 -31.45 24.11
C ALA A 296 -18.82 -32.55 24.87
N SER A 297 -17.48 -32.51 24.79
CA SER A 297 -16.57 -32.53 25.95
C SER A 297 -15.10 -32.32 25.54
N ASP A 298 -14.35 -31.77 26.49
CA ASP A 298 -12.88 -31.79 26.70
C ASP A 298 -11.96 -30.71 26.10
N ALA A 299 -11.56 -29.82 27.03
CA ALA A 299 -10.18 -29.49 27.44
C ALA A 299 -9.10 -29.35 26.36
N THR A 300 -8.36 -28.24 26.30
CA THR A 300 -7.32 -27.92 27.30
C THR A 300 -6.81 -26.48 27.13
N ARG A 301 -6.33 -25.93 28.25
CA ARG A 301 -5.62 -24.66 28.37
C ARG A 301 -4.15 -24.80 27.98
N ASP A 302 -3.57 -23.63 27.67
CA ASP A 302 -2.18 -23.19 27.89
C ASP A 302 -1.27 -22.97 26.67
N ALA A 303 -0.43 -21.93 26.87
CA ALA A 303 0.77 -21.49 26.15
C ALA A 303 0.60 -20.36 25.11
N ALA A 304 0.93 -19.13 25.52
CA ALA A 304 2.08 -18.36 25.00
C ALA A 304 2.01 -16.88 25.41
N SER A 305 2.31 -16.58 26.66
CA SER A 305 2.59 -15.23 27.16
C SER A 305 4.07 -14.92 27.02
N GLU A 306 4.56 -14.67 25.80
CA GLU A 306 5.97 -14.30 25.61
C GLU A 306 6.21 -13.56 24.27
N SER A 307 5.67 -12.35 24.12
CA SER A 307 6.13 -11.45 23.03
C SER A 307 5.94 -9.94 23.28
N THR A 308 5.14 -9.53 24.25
CA THR A 308 4.75 -8.12 24.41
C THR A 308 5.86 -7.21 24.97
N ARG A 309 6.91 -7.78 25.56
CA ARG A 309 8.00 -7.00 26.20
C ARG A 309 9.08 -6.52 25.23
N SER A 310 9.35 -7.24 24.14
CA SER A 310 10.38 -6.82 23.17
C SER A 310 9.88 -5.75 22.18
N VAL A 311 8.57 -5.71 21.94
CA VAL A 311 7.91 -4.71 21.07
C VAL A 311 7.95 -3.32 21.71
N ARG A 312 7.67 -3.21 23.02
CA ARG A 312 7.70 -1.94 23.78
C ARG A 312 9.06 -1.24 23.78
N ALA A 313 10.16 -1.99 23.80
CA ALA A 313 11.51 -1.42 23.86
C ALA A 313 11.96 -0.78 22.53
N ARG A 314 11.37 -1.19 21.39
CA ARG A 314 11.69 -0.63 20.07
C ARG A 314 10.88 0.63 19.74
N ILE A 315 9.64 0.75 20.22
CA ILE A 315 8.76 1.90 19.93
C ILE A 315 9.25 3.19 20.64
N VAL A 316 9.82 3.09 21.84
CA VAL A 316 10.35 4.25 22.59
C VAL A 316 11.48 4.97 21.84
N LYS A 317 12.25 4.28 21.00
CA LYS A 317 13.35 4.87 20.24
C LYS A 317 12.89 5.73 19.05
N TRP A 318 11.65 5.57 18.60
CA TRP A 318 11.11 6.24 17.41
C TRP A 318 10.51 7.62 17.68
N PHE A 319 10.09 7.89 18.92
CA PHE A 319 9.37 9.13 19.27
C PHE A 319 10.11 10.04 20.27
N GLY A 320 11.34 9.67 20.68
CA GLY A 320 12.17 10.49 21.56
C GLY A 320 13.18 11.33 20.77
N GLY A 321 12.85 12.59 20.49
CA GLY A 321 13.87 13.63 20.23
C GLY A 321 14.62 13.97 21.54
N PRO A 322 15.87 14.47 21.47
CA PRO A 322 16.72 14.60 22.65
C PRO A 322 16.20 15.70 23.58
N SER A 323 16.29 15.42 24.89
CA SER A 323 16.12 16.41 25.97
C SER A 323 17.17 17.51 25.92
#